data_AF-A0A3M5IWW1-F1
#
_entry.id   AF-A0A3M5IWW1-F1
#
_cell.length_a   1.000
_cell.length_b   1.000
_cell.length_c   1.000
_cell.angle_alpha   90.00
_cell.angle_beta   90.00
_cell.angle_gamma   90.00
#
_symmetry.space_group_name_H-M   'P 1'
#
loop_
_entity.id
_entity.type
_entity.pdbx_description
1 polymer ?
#
loop_
_entity_poly.entity_id
_entity_poly.type
_entity_poly.pdbx_seq_one_letter_code
_entity_poly.pdbx_strand_id
1 'polypeptide(L)' 'AWEYQYPVTLKLDGQQSGSPPQRFIFTLRIQQTDVRVKNAGLEVTQVITTNAN' A
#
# COMPACT_ATOMS: atom_id res chain seq x y z
N ALA A 1 9.79 0.81 -14.56
CA ALA A 1 8.76 0.82 -13.51
C ALA A 1 8.52 -0.62 -13.09
N TRP A 2 8.35 -0.86 -11.80
CA TRP A 2 8.15 -2.19 -11.22
C TRP A 2 6.74 -2.29 -10.65
N GLU A 3 6.21 -3.51 -10.62
CA GLU A 3 4.93 -3.82 -10.01
C GLU A 3 5.11 -4.92 -8.97
N TYR A 4 4.51 -4.73 -7.80
CA TYR A 4 4.55 -5.68 -6.69
C TYR A 4 3.15 -5.89 -6.12
N GLN A 5 2.85 -7.13 -5.72
CA GLN A 5 1.62 -7.47 -5.03
C GLN A 5 1.91 -7.96 -3.62
N TYR A 6 1.22 -7.38 -2.63
CA TYR A 6 1.39 -7.72 -1.23
C TYR A 6 0.03 -8.05 -0.60
N PRO A 7 -0.15 -9.26 -0.03
CA PRO A 7 -1.30 -9.54 0.80
C PRO A 7 -1.16 -8.78 2.13
N VAL A 8 -2.17 -8.00 2.48
CA VAL A 8 -2.21 -7.20 3.71
C VAL A 8 -3.48 -7.46 4.49
N THR A 9 -3.38 -7.41 5.82
CA THR A 9 -4.54 -7.46 6.71
C THR A 9 -4.62 -6.14 7.47
N LEU A 10 -5.75 -5.45 7.37
CA LEU A 10 -6.00 -4.17 8.03
C LEU A 10 -7.20 -4.29 8.95
N LYS A 11 -7.17 -3.60 10.08
CA LYS A 11 -8.33 -3.43 10.98
C LYS A 11 -8.40 -1.97 11.42
N LEU A 12 -9.61 -1.47 11.67
CA LEU A 12 -9.79 -0.21 12.36
C LEU A 12 -9.75 -0.48 13.86
N ASP A 13 -8.83 0.17 14.57
CA ASP A 13 -8.64 0.02 16.01
C ASP A 13 -8.87 1.38 16.67
N GLY A 14 -9.98 1.51 17.39
CA GLY A 14 -10.36 2.74 18.09
C GLY A 14 -10.37 2.54 19.59
N GLN A 15 -10.33 3.65 20.34
CA GLN A 15 -10.23 3.62 21.80
C GLN A 15 -11.42 2.94 22.51
N GLN A 16 -12.63 3.05 21.94
CA GLN A 16 -13.86 2.46 22.51
C GLN A 16 -14.43 1.31 21.69
N SER A 17 -14.15 1.27 20.38
CA SER A 17 -14.60 0.21 19.47
C SER A 17 -13.68 0.12 18.25
N GLY A 18 -13.78 -0.99 17.53
CA GLY A 18 -13.01 -1.25 16.31
C GLY A 18 -13.79 -2.08 15.29
N SER A 19 -13.12 -2.48 14.21
CA SER A 19 -13.68 -3.33 13.17
C SER A 19 -13.05 -4.73 13.18
N PRO A 20 -13.75 -5.74 12.63
CA PRO A 20 -13.09 -6.98 12.24
C PRO A 20 -11.92 -6.71 11.28
N PRO A 21 -10.84 -7.50 11.34
CA PRO A 21 -9.77 -7.45 10.34
C PRO A 21 -10.29 -7.83 8.95
N GLN A 22 -9.82 -7.11 7.93
CA GLN A 22 -10.13 -7.33 6.52
C GLN A 22 -8.84 -7.60 5.74
N ARG A 23 -8.91 -8.50 4.75
CA ARG A 23 -7.78 -8.89 3.91
C ARG A 23 -7.87 -8.21 2.55
N PHE A 24 -6.75 -7.69 2.08
CA PHE A 24 -6.62 -7.05 0.77
C PHE A 24 -5.37 -7.53 0.07
N ILE A 25 -5.36 -7.43 -1.26
CA ILE A 25 -4.13 -7.43 -2.05
C ILE A 25 -3.84 -5.99 -2.46
N PHE A 26 -2.65 -5.50 -2.11
CA PHE A 26 -2.16 -4.21 -2.59
C PHE A 26 -1.27 -4.43 -3.79
N THR A 27 -1.64 -3.86 -4.93
CA THR A 27 -0.78 -3.79 -6.11
C THR A 27 -0.14 -2.42 -6.18
N LEU A 28 1.18 -2.37 -6.01
CA LEU A 28 1.97 -1.14 -6.01
C LEU A 28 2.77 -1.03 -7.31
N ARG A 29 2.63 0.10 -7.99
CA ARG A 29 3.53 0.48 -9.09
C ARG A 29 4.57 1.47 -8.60
N ILE A 30 5.84 1.12 -8.73
CA ILE A 30 6.99 1.90 -8.26
C ILE A 30 7.85 2.31 -9.44
N GLN A 31 8.36 3.54 -9.43
CA GLN A 31 9.32 4.02 -10.43
C GLN A 31 10.45 4.83 -9.80
N GLN A 32 11.51 5.05 -10.58
CA GLN A 32 12.58 5.97 -10.22
C GLN A 32 12.11 7.42 -10.31
N THR A 33 12.63 8.27 -9.44
CA THR A 33 12.36 9.71 -9.40
C THR A 33 13.63 10.47 -9.02
N ASP A 34 13.65 11.79 -9.19
CA ASP A 34 14.84 12.61 -8.90
C ASP A 34 15.17 12.55 -7.39
N VAL A 35 16.38 12.09 -7.07
CA VAL A 35 16.89 11.97 -5.70
C VAL A 35 16.95 13.30 -4.96
N ARG A 36 17.03 14.42 -5.69
CA ARG A 36 17.01 15.77 -5.14
C ARG A 36 15.62 16.18 -4.64
N VAL A 37 14.57 15.53 -5.13
CA VAL A 37 13.18 15.76 -4.73
C VAL A 37 12.72 14.70 -3.71
N LYS A 38 13.11 13.44 -3.91
CA LYS A 38 12.82 12.32 -2.99
C LYS A 38 14.09 11.51 -2.75
N ASN A 39 14.64 11.60 -1.55
CA ASN A 39 15.94 11.01 -1.19
C ASN A 39 16.08 9.51 -1.48
N ALA A 40 14.98 8.75 -1.48
CA ALA A 40 15.00 7.32 -1.82
C ALA A 40 15.18 7.04 -3.32
N GLY A 41 15.07 8.06 -4.19
CA GLY A 41 15.11 7.90 -5.64
C GLY A 41 13.96 7.08 -6.22
N LEU A 42 12.93 6.83 -5.42
CA LEU A 42 11.77 6.01 -5.77
C LEU A 42 10.47 6.69 -5.39
N GLU A 43 9.42 6.40 -6.13
CA GLU A 43 8.06 6.78 -5.78
C GLU A 43 7.05 5.71 -6.18
N VAL A 44 5.99 5.62 -5.38
CA VAL A 44 4.79 4.87 -5.74
C VAL A 44 3.93 5.77 -6.62
N THR A 45 3.65 5.35 -7.85
CA THR A 45 2.81 6.11 -8.79
C THR A 45 1.37 5.63 -8.78
N GLN A 46 1.13 4.40 -8.33
CA GLN A 46 -0.19 3.82 -8.29
C GLN A 46 -0.30 2.80 -7.15
N VAL A 47 -1.46 2.84 -6.50
CA VAL A 47 -1.89 1.83 -5.54
C VAL A 47 -3.27 1.36 -5.99
N ILE A 48 -3.40 0.06 -6.24
CA ILE A 48 -4.71 -0.59 -6.40
C ILE A 48 -4.91 -1.47 -5.17
N THR A 49 -6.05 -1.28 -4.51
CA THR A 49 -6.49 -2.13 -3.40
C THR A 49 -7.64 -3.00 -3.88
N THR A 50 -7.42 -4.31 -3.90
CA THR A 50 -8.48 -5.28 -4.19
C THR A 50 -8.82 -6.09 -2.94
N ASN A 51 -10.09 -6.44 -2.82
CA ASN A 51 -10.55 -7.32 -1.75
C ASN A 51 -9.96 -8.72 -1.94
N ALA A 52 -9.48 -9.35 -0.86
CA ALA A 52 -8.93 -10.70 -0.85
C ALA A 52 -9.79 -11.70 -0.03
N ASN A 53 -11.09 -11.41 0.07
CA ASN A 53 -12.12 -12.26 0.69
C ASN A 53 -12.30 -13.59 -0.05
#